data_AF-A0A2W6Y134-F1
#
_entry.id   AF-A0A2W6Y134-F1
#
_cell.length_a   1.000
_cell.length_b   1.000
_cell.length_c   1.000
_cell.angle_alpha   90.00
_cell.angle_beta   90.00
_cell.angle_gamma   90.00
#
_symmetry.space_group_name_H-M   'P 1'
#
loop_
_entity.id
_entity.type
_entity.pdbx_description
1 polymer ?
#
loop_
_entity_poly.entity_id
_entity_poly.type
_entity_poly.pdbx_seq_one_letter_code
_entity_poly.pdbx_strand_id
1 'polypeptide(L)'
;MSKTSDDTAAKPKAAKPAAAKKPASARTPNSKASKPELKPLEGYLADLLNPAINRGTAVPGGAAGFRDTPQAGYEAKPSYATERPGGEERPKRKLSKKADSAFAGAEGAAAATATSLQALLETGSPFIQPGKPWTPHRPERPEKSEGGIAFKMVSEFQPSGDQPTAIADLVDGISRQERDQVLLGVTGSGKTFTMAKVIEETQRPALILAPNKTLAAQLYGEFKSFFPDNAVEYFVSYYDYYQPEAYVPRSDTYIEKESSINEQIDRMRHAATRSLLERDDVIIVASVSCIYGIGSVETYTAMTFSVKLGERIEQRQLIADLVALQYKRTQHDFARGTFRVRGDVIELFPAHYEDRAWRIGLFGDEVESIAEFDPLTGQKTGELEFIKVYGNSHYTTPRPTLTQAVKSIKEELRGRLDELNRMGRFLEAQRLDQRTTFDIEMIEATGSCNGIENYSRYLTGRKPGEPPPTLFEYLPDNALVFTDESHVTVPQIGGMYRGDFRRKATLAEYGFRLPSCMDNRPLRFEEW
;
A
#
# COMPACT_ATOMS: atom_id res chain seq x y z
N MET A 1 81.42 3.43 -56.95
CA MET A 1 80.45 3.12 -55.88
C MET A 1 80.64 1.63 -55.57
N SER A 2 81.18 1.13 -54.44
CA SER A 2 80.86 1.35 -53.01
C SER A 2 79.42 0.97 -52.64
N LYS A 3 79.10 0.13 -51.64
CA LYS A 3 79.87 -0.71 -50.67
C LYS A 3 78.84 -1.61 -49.94
N THR A 4 79.06 -2.72 -49.21
CA THR A 4 80.02 -3.87 -49.05
C THR A 4 79.42 -4.70 -47.88
N SER A 5 79.59 -6.02 -47.70
CA SER A 5 80.33 -7.10 -48.38
C SER A 5 79.89 -8.46 -47.79
N ASP A 6 80.16 -9.55 -48.51
CA ASP A 6 80.71 -10.88 -48.12
C ASP A 6 80.88 -11.25 -46.61
N ASP A 7 80.94 -12.52 -46.20
CA ASP A 7 81.40 -13.72 -46.93
C ASP A 7 80.87 -15.07 -46.34
N THR A 8 81.23 -16.19 -46.98
CA THR A 8 80.91 -17.58 -46.64
C THR A 8 82.10 -18.37 -46.09
N ALA A 9 81.89 -19.16 -45.01
CA ALA A 9 82.77 -20.28 -44.60
C ALA A 9 82.04 -21.24 -43.64
N ALA A 10 82.59 -22.43 -43.36
CA ALA A 10 81.87 -23.54 -42.70
C ALA A 10 82.52 -24.11 -41.41
N LYS A 11 81.66 -24.59 -40.49
CA LYS A 11 81.67 -25.82 -39.64
C LYS A 11 83.03 -26.44 -39.19
N PRO A 12 83.15 -27.06 -37.98
CA PRO A 12 82.16 -28.05 -37.45
C PRO A 12 82.06 -28.30 -35.90
N LYS A 13 81.20 -29.28 -35.55
CA LYS A 13 81.11 -30.05 -34.26
C LYS A 13 80.52 -29.33 -33.03
N ALA A 14 80.23 -30.11 -31.97
CA ALA A 14 79.14 -29.85 -31.00
C ALA A 14 79.42 -30.34 -29.56
N ALA A 15 78.62 -29.88 -28.59
CA ALA A 15 78.57 -30.34 -27.20
C ALA A 15 77.13 -30.32 -26.62
N LYS A 16 76.86 -31.09 -25.55
CA LYS A 16 75.55 -31.18 -24.84
C LYS A 16 75.48 -30.23 -23.63
N PRO A 17 74.29 -29.75 -23.25
CA PRO A 17 73.55 -30.28 -22.08
C PRO A 17 72.01 -30.32 -22.31
N ALA A 18 71.11 -30.80 -21.43
CA ALA A 18 71.14 -31.77 -20.32
C ALA A 18 69.68 -32.27 -20.06
N ALA A 19 69.43 -33.09 -19.03
CA ALA A 19 68.18 -33.86 -18.85
C ALA A 19 66.94 -33.07 -18.36
N ALA A 20 65.76 -33.62 -18.65
CA ALA A 20 64.45 -33.08 -18.25
C ALA A 20 64.00 -33.48 -16.82
N LYS A 21 63.03 -32.74 -16.26
CA LYS A 21 62.26 -33.10 -15.05
C LYS A 21 60.76 -32.82 -15.24
N LYS A 22 59.94 -33.63 -14.57
CA LYS A 22 58.49 -33.48 -14.32
C LYS A 22 58.21 -34.05 -12.92
N PRO A 23 57.09 -33.72 -12.25
CA PRO A 23 56.33 -32.47 -12.29
C PRO A 23 56.17 -31.86 -10.87
N ALA A 24 55.45 -30.73 -10.74
CA ALA A 24 54.95 -30.22 -9.46
C ALA A 24 53.55 -29.59 -9.64
N SER A 25 52.84 -29.40 -8.53
CA SER A 25 51.39 -29.12 -8.40
C SER A 25 50.83 -27.92 -9.18
N ALA A 26 49.52 -27.99 -9.44
CA ALA A 26 48.74 -26.95 -10.11
C ALA A 26 48.41 -25.74 -9.20
N ARG A 27 48.19 -24.57 -9.81
CA ARG A 27 47.47 -23.43 -9.25
C ARG A 27 46.59 -22.81 -10.34
N THR A 28 45.43 -22.27 -9.94
CA THR A 28 44.43 -21.67 -10.82
C THR A 28 44.82 -20.28 -11.32
N PRO A 29 44.46 -19.90 -12.56
CA PRO A 29 44.53 -18.52 -13.03
C PRO A 29 43.32 -17.72 -12.52
N ASN A 30 43.56 -16.52 -11.98
CA ASN A 30 42.48 -15.61 -11.56
C ASN A 30 41.80 -14.96 -12.77
N SER A 31 40.47 -14.94 -12.78
CA SER A 31 39.68 -14.10 -13.68
C SER A 31 39.88 -12.61 -13.34
N LYS A 32 40.31 -11.81 -14.32
CA LYS A 32 40.26 -10.34 -14.25
C LYS A 32 39.54 -9.79 -15.48
N ALA A 33 38.26 -9.47 -15.31
CA ALA A 33 37.56 -8.50 -16.15
C ALA A 33 37.57 -7.15 -15.42
N SER A 34 37.97 -6.08 -16.11
CA SER A 34 38.02 -4.72 -15.55
C SER A 34 36.69 -3.99 -15.78
N LYS A 35 36.04 -3.52 -14.71
CA LYS A 35 34.89 -2.61 -14.82
C LYS A 35 35.30 -1.25 -15.39
N PRO A 36 34.48 -0.63 -16.26
CA PRO A 36 34.34 0.83 -16.33
C PRO A 36 33.67 1.35 -15.05
N GLU A 37 33.96 2.58 -14.64
CA GLU A 37 33.31 3.20 -13.47
C GLU A 37 31.86 3.62 -13.79
N LEU A 38 30.90 2.81 -13.36
CA LEU A 38 29.51 3.24 -13.23
C LEU A 38 29.38 4.13 -11.99
N LYS A 39 28.85 5.35 -12.17
CA LYS A 39 28.52 6.25 -11.05
C LYS A 39 27.30 5.70 -10.29
N PRO A 40 27.35 5.53 -8.95
CA PRO A 40 26.24 4.92 -8.24
C PRO A 40 25.00 5.83 -8.14
N LEU A 41 23.81 5.22 -8.26
CA LEU A 41 22.52 5.81 -7.84
C LEU A 41 22.27 5.68 -6.32
N GLU A 42 23.25 5.20 -5.57
CA GLU A 42 23.12 4.73 -4.19
C GLU A 42 22.70 5.83 -3.19
N GLY A 43 23.15 7.08 -3.35
CA GLY A 43 22.91 8.13 -2.36
C GLY A 43 21.42 8.38 -2.10
N TYR A 44 20.67 8.69 -3.16
CA TYR A 44 19.23 8.94 -3.09
C TYR A 44 18.44 7.72 -2.60
N LEU A 45 18.83 6.51 -3.04
CA LEU A 45 18.14 5.29 -2.63
C LEU A 45 18.44 4.93 -1.15
N ALA A 46 19.65 5.18 -0.67
CA ALA A 46 20.03 4.95 0.73
C ALA A 46 19.33 5.94 1.69
N ASP A 47 19.26 7.22 1.31
CA ASP A 47 18.53 8.24 2.07
C ASP A 47 17.03 7.92 2.16
N LEU A 48 16.44 7.39 1.08
CA LEU A 48 15.03 6.98 1.05
C LEU A 48 14.76 5.72 1.90
N LEU A 49 15.72 4.80 1.99
CA LEU A 49 15.54 3.52 2.66
C LEU A 49 15.81 3.56 4.19
N ASN A 50 16.62 4.50 4.69
CA ASN A 50 16.88 4.66 6.13
C ASN A 50 17.11 6.14 6.55
N PRO A 51 16.11 7.03 6.43
CA PRO A 51 16.25 8.45 6.77
C PRO A 51 16.57 8.72 8.26
N ALA A 52 16.37 7.73 9.13
CA ALA A 52 16.74 7.80 10.56
C ALA A 52 18.24 7.54 10.83
N ILE A 53 18.96 6.87 9.93
CA ILE A 53 20.37 6.48 10.12
C ILE A 53 21.32 7.58 9.62
N ASN A 54 20.97 8.27 8.53
CA ASN A 54 21.84 9.27 7.91
C ASN A 54 21.81 10.64 8.63
N ARG A 55 20.96 10.84 9.64
CA ARG A 55 20.96 12.03 10.51
C ARG A 55 22.08 11.92 11.57
N GLY A 56 23.30 12.26 11.15
CA GLY A 56 24.47 12.32 12.01
C GLY A 56 24.24 13.15 13.29
N THR A 57 24.76 12.67 14.41
CA THR A 57 24.44 13.19 15.75
C THR A 57 24.92 14.62 15.98
N ALA A 58 23.98 15.54 16.23
CA ALA A 58 24.25 16.90 16.67
C ALA A 58 23.24 17.38 17.74
N VAL A 59 23.33 16.78 18.94
CA VAL A 59 22.62 17.28 20.14
C VAL A 59 23.66 17.83 21.13
N PRO A 60 23.87 19.16 21.19
CA PRO A 60 24.76 19.78 22.15
C PRO A 60 24.06 19.97 23.50
N GLY A 61 24.09 18.93 24.34
CA GLY A 61 23.55 18.95 25.70
C GLY A 61 24.10 17.79 26.54
N GLY A 62 24.82 18.12 27.61
CA GLY A 62 25.51 17.12 28.44
C GLY A 62 24.59 16.36 29.41
N ALA A 63 25.09 15.24 29.95
CA ALA A 63 24.35 14.41 30.89
C ALA A 63 24.12 15.12 32.24
N ALA A 64 22.84 15.38 32.54
CA ALA A 64 22.36 15.71 33.88
C ALA A 64 21.01 15.01 34.09
N GLY A 65 20.86 14.25 35.17
CA GLY A 65 19.64 13.47 35.41
C GLY A 65 18.45 14.35 35.80
N PHE A 66 17.34 14.25 35.06
CA PHE A 66 16.05 14.79 35.49
C PHE A 66 15.28 13.77 36.32
N ARG A 67 14.68 14.25 37.41
CA ARG A 67 13.83 13.45 38.30
C ARG A 67 12.39 13.47 37.80
N ASP A 68 11.63 12.44 38.14
CA ASP A 68 10.17 12.50 38.08
C ASP A 68 9.65 13.73 38.83
N THR A 69 8.85 14.54 38.16
CA THR A 69 8.01 15.55 38.78
C THR A 69 6.57 15.04 38.70
N PRO A 70 5.85 14.89 39.82
CA PRO A 70 4.48 14.41 39.77
C PRO A 70 3.60 15.45 39.08
N GLN A 71 3.03 15.07 37.93
CA GLN A 71 2.09 15.92 37.20
C GLN A 71 0.82 16.10 38.04
N ALA A 72 0.31 17.34 38.11
CA ALA A 72 -0.76 17.68 39.05
C ALA A 72 -2.05 16.89 38.78
N GLY A 73 -2.66 16.35 39.84
CA GLY A 73 -3.89 15.58 39.75
C GLY A 73 -5.06 16.40 39.22
N TYR A 74 -5.79 15.84 38.25
CA TYR A 74 -6.97 16.48 37.67
C TYR A 74 -8.19 16.32 38.60
N GLU A 75 -8.48 17.34 39.39
CA GLU A 75 -9.74 17.40 40.16
C GLU A 75 -10.93 17.63 39.23
N ALA A 76 -11.75 16.59 39.03
CA ALA A 76 -13.02 16.72 38.33
C ALA A 76 -14.04 17.49 39.19
N LYS A 77 -14.19 18.80 38.95
CA LYS A 77 -15.23 19.63 39.59
C LYS A 77 -16.60 19.38 38.93
N PRO A 78 -17.62 18.89 39.66
CA PRO A 78 -18.93 18.63 39.09
C PRO A 78 -19.73 19.93 38.95
N SER A 79 -19.83 20.46 37.73
CA SER A 79 -20.62 21.67 37.46
C SER A 79 -21.35 21.65 36.12
N TYR A 80 -22.34 20.76 35.99
CA TYR A 80 -23.59 21.08 35.29
C TYR A 80 -24.76 20.44 36.05
N ALA A 81 -25.75 21.26 36.42
CA ALA A 81 -26.89 20.84 37.22
C ALA A 81 -27.92 20.08 36.37
N THR A 82 -28.58 19.10 36.99
CA THR A 82 -29.63 18.28 36.38
C THR A 82 -30.98 18.98 36.37
N GLU A 83 -31.13 20.06 35.59
CA GLU A 83 -32.42 20.69 35.35
C GLU A 83 -32.67 20.87 33.85
N ARG A 84 -33.80 20.32 33.36
CA ARG A 84 -34.38 20.63 32.05
C ARG A 84 -35.81 21.11 32.26
N PRO A 85 -36.17 22.34 31.87
CA PRO A 85 -37.57 22.77 31.87
C PRO A 85 -38.30 22.12 30.69
N GLY A 86 -39.38 21.39 30.96
CA GLY A 86 -40.19 20.67 29.98
C GLY A 86 -40.34 19.19 30.31
N GLY A 87 -41.39 18.84 31.05
CA GLY A 87 -41.63 17.48 31.53
C GLY A 87 -42.59 16.68 30.64
N GLU A 88 -42.06 15.67 29.95
CA GLU A 88 -42.84 14.53 29.44
C GLU A 88 -42.12 13.22 29.84
N GLU A 89 -42.81 12.32 30.55
CA GLU A 89 -42.26 11.01 30.88
C GLU A 89 -42.21 10.10 29.65
N ARG A 90 -41.07 9.44 29.41
CA ARG A 90 -41.01 8.34 28.43
C ARG A 90 -41.89 7.17 28.92
N PRO A 91 -42.79 6.62 28.08
CA PRO A 91 -43.68 5.54 28.50
C PRO A 91 -42.89 4.26 28.81
N LYS A 92 -43.12 3.70 30.02
CA LYS A 92 -42.46 2.48 30.51
C LYS A 92 -42.86 1.26 29.67
N ARG A 93 -42.03 0.92 28.68
CA ARG A 93 -42.21 -0.21 27.76
C ARG A 93 -42.14 -1.54 28.52
N LYS A 94 -43.24 -2.31 28.54
CA LYS A 94 -43.28 -3.62 29.20
C LYS A 94 -42.38 -4.62 28.47
N LEU A 95 -41.44 -5.22 29.20
CA LEU A 95 -40.59 -6.32 28.73
C LEU A 95 -41.39 -7.60 28.52
N SER A 96 -41.03 -8.39 27.51
CA SER A 96 -41.63 -9.70 27.23
C SER A 96 -40.84 -10.82 27.93
N LYS A 97 -41.49 -11.54 28.85
CA LYS A 97 -40.93 -12.62 29.70
C LYS A 97 -40.30 -13.84 29.00
N LYS A 98 -40.06 -13.78 27.69
CA LYS A 98 -39.38 -14.83 26.90
C LYS A 98 -37.89 -14.54 26.63
N ALA A 99 -37.38 -13.35 26.98
CA ALA A 99 -35.96 -13.04 26.86
C ALA A 99 -35.16 -13.39 28.13
N ASP A 100 -35.79 -13.31 29.30
CA ASP A 100 -35.12 -13.32 30.61
C ASP A 100 -34.47 -14.68 30.96
N SER A 101 -34.90 -15.78 30.34
CA SER A 101 -34.41 -17.13 30.63
C SER A 101 -33.14 -17.55 29.87
N ALA A 102 -32.54 -16.66 29.08
CA ALA A 102 -31.39 -16.99 28.22
C ALA A 102 -30.01 -16.57 28.79
N PHE A 103 -29.96 -15.64 29.76
CA PHE A 103 -28.71 -15.03 30.23
C PHE A 103 -28.62 -14.94 31.76
N ALA A 104 -28.55 -16.10 32.42
CA ALA A 104 -28.20 -16.21 33.83
C ALA A 104 -26.69 -16.50 33.98
N GLY A 105 -25.84 -15.46 33.96
CA GLY A 105 -24.39 -15.62 34.11
C GLY A 105 -23.58 -14.38 33.73
N ALA A 106 -23.57 -13.36 34.60
CA ALA A 106 -22.88 -12.09 34.32
C ALA A 106 -21.35 -12.24 34.14
N GLU A 107 -20.71 -13.17 34.86
CA GLU A 107 -19.29 -13.49 34.72
C GLU A 107 -18.95 -14.18 33.37
N GLY A 108 -19.94 -14.74 32.68
CA GLY A 108 -19.74 -15.52 31.46
C GLY A 108 -19.70 -14.71 30.16
N ALA A 109 -20.17 -13.46 30.15
CA ALA A 109 -20.44 -12.74 28.89
C ALA A 109 -19.17 -12.28 28.15
N ALA A 110 -18.14 -11.83 28.88
CA ALA A 110 -16.82 -11.55 28.30
C ALA A 110 -16.16 -12.86 27.80
N ALA A 111 -16.21 -13.93 28.60
CA ALA A 111 -15.67 -15.24 28.22
C ALA A 111 -16.35 -15.85 26.99
N ALA A 112 -17.68 -15.70 26.85
CA ALA A 112 -18.43 -16.11 25.67
C ALA A 112 -18.06 -15.29 24.42
N THR A 113 -17.85 -13.98 24.58
CA THR A 113 -17.36 -13.09 23.50
C THR A 113 -15.96 -13.52 23.05
N ALA A 114 -15.04 -13.74 24.00
CA ALA A 114 -13.69 -14.24 23.72
C ALA A 114 -13.72 -15.63 23.04
N THR A 115 -14.63 -16.52 23.46
CA THR A 115 -14.78 -17.86 22.87
C THR A 115 -15.32 -17.79 21.43
N SER A 116 -16.28 -16.92 21.12
CA SER A 116 -16.75 -16.75 19.74
C SER A 116 -15.70 -16.08 18.84
N LEU A 117 -14.91 -15.15 19.38
CA LEU A 117 -13.79 -14.53 18.67
C LEU A 117 -12.63 -15.51 18.45
N GLN A 118 -12.38 -16.42 19.40
CA GLN A 118 -11.41 -17.50 19.26
C GLN A 118 -11.87 -18.53 18.22
N ALA A 119 -13.15 -18.92 18.22
CA ALA A 119 -13.72 -19.76 17.17
C ALA A 119 -13.51 -19.14 15.77
N LEU A 120 -13.73 -17.82 15.60
CA LEU A 120 -13.49 -17.09 14.34
C LEU A 120 -12.01 -16.99 13.91
N LEU A 121 -11.07 -17.34 14.79
CA LEU A 121 -9.63 -17.50 14.49
C LEU A 121 -9.25 -18.96 14.17
N GLU A 122 -9.98 -19.92 14.72
CA GLU A 122 -9.66 -21.36 14.62
C GLU A 122 -10.43 -22.08 13.50
N THR A 123 -11.69 -21.72 13.24
CA THR A 123 -12.55 -22.33 12.21
C THR A 123 -12.68 -21.50 10.94
N GLY A 124 -12.04 -20.34 10.88
CA GLY A 124 -12.05 -19.44 9.72
C GLY A 124 -13.25 -18.50 9.68
N SER A 125 -13.75 -18.21 8.48
CA SER A 125 -14.90 -17.32 8.27
C SER A 125 -16.18 -18.15 8.06
N PRO A 126 -17.27 -17.93 8.81
CA PRO A 126 -18.54 -18.63 8.58
C PRO A 126 -19.19 -18.27 7.23
N PHE A 127 -18.66 -17.27 6.54
CA PHE A 127 -19.08 -16.84 5.21
C PHE A 127 -18.33 -17.58 4.08
N ILE A 128 -17.23 -18.29 4.39
CA ILE A 128 -16.56 -19.19 3.44
C ILE A 128 -17.27 -20.55 3.53
N GLN A 129 -17.99 -20.92 2.46
CA GLN A 129 -18.69 -22.20 2.39
C GLN A 129 -17.67 -23.34 2.18
N PRO A 130 -17.66 -24.40 3.01
CA PRO A 130 -16.77 -25.54 2.83
C PRO A 130 -16.85 -26.12 1.41
N GLY A 131 -15.72 -26.20 0.71
CA GLY A 131 -15.64 -26.71 -0.66
C GLY A 131 -15.93 -25.68 -1.77
N LYS A 132 -16.30 -24.44 -1.45
CA LYS A 132 -16.38 -23.33 -2.43
C LYS A 132 -15.23 -22.34 -2.19
N PRO A 133 -14.36 -22.07 -3.18
CA PRO A 133 -13.33 -21.05 -3.03
C PRO A 133 -13.98 -19.67 -2.81
N TRP A 134 -13.35 -18.84 -1.99
CA TRP A 134 -13.73 -17.43 -1.91
C TRP A 134 -13.48 -16.75 -3.25
N THR A 135 -14.37 -15.82 -3.61
CA THR A 135 -14.26 -15.02 -4.84
C THR A 135 -14.23 -13.55 -4.45
N PRO A 136 -13.18 -12.78 -4.76
CA PRO A 136 -13.14 -11.35 -4.51
C PRO A 136 -14.25 -10.63 -5.28
N HIS A 137 -14.54 -9.39 -4.88
CA HIS A 137 -15.34 -8.52 -5.73
C HIS A 137 -14.53 -8.25 -7.01
N ARG A 138 -15.17 -8.41 -8.17
CA ARG A 138 -14.57 -8.11 -9.48
C ARG A 138 -15.40 -7.01 -10.15
N PRO A 139 -15.06 -5.74 -9.89
CA PRO A 139 -15.57 -4.61 -10.66
C PRO A 139 -15.47 -4.85 -12.16
N GLU A 140 -16.44 -4.30 -12.90
CA GLU A 140 -16.28 -4.07 -14.33
C GLU A 140 -15.17 -3.02 -14.52
N ARG A 141 -14.06 -3.41 -15.14
CA ARG A 141 -12.88 -2.53 -15.27
C ARG A 141 -13.08 -1.54 -16.42
N PRO A 142 -12.58 -0.29 -16.29
CA PRO A 142 -12.59 0.66 -17.40
C PRO A 142 -11.76 0.16 -18.57
N GLU A 143 -12.06 0.65 -19.78
CA GLU A 143 -11.20 0.47 -20.95
C GLU A 143 -9.85 1.18 -20.74
N LYS A 144 -8.77 0.53 -21.16
CA LYS A 144 -7.38 0.97 -20.88
C LYS A 144 -6.94 2.08 -21.82
N SER A 145 -6.68 3.27 -21.27
CA SER A 145 -6.25 4.45 -22.03
C SER A 145 -4.82 4.38 -22.58
N GLU A 146 -3.97 3.52 -22.00
CA GLU A 146 -2.58 3.28 -22.40
C GLU A 146 -2.35 1.76 -22.62
N GLY A 147 -3.36 1.05 -23.12
CA GLY A 147 -3.32 -0.40 -23.36
C GLY A 147 -2.49 -0.81 -24.58
N GLY A 148 -2.24 -2.12 -24.72
CA GLY A 148 -1.57 -2.71 -25.89
C GLY A 148 -0.05 -2.53 -25.95
N ILE A 149 0.57 -1.96 -24.92
CA ILE A 149 2.03 -1.88 -24.77
C ILE A 149 2.56 -3.25 -24.37
N ALA A 150 3.62 -3.73 -25.03
CA ALA A 150 4.25 -5.01 -24.75
C ALA A 150 5.36 -4.89 -23.69
N PHE A 151 5.52 -5.92 -22.86
CA PHE A 151 6.71 -6.08 -22.03
C PHE A 151 7.94 -6.31 -22.90
N LYS A 152 9.03 -5.59 -22.62
CA LYS A 152 10.27 -5.67 -23.39
C LYS A 152 11.47 -5.55 -22.44
N MET A 153 12.20 -6.66 -22.28
CA MET A 153 13.34 -6.73 -21.38
C MET A 153 14.60 -6.17 -22.04
N VAL A 154 15.23 -5.21 -21.38
CA VAL A 154 16.54 -4.66 -21.74
C VAL A 154 17.60 -5.31 -20.85
N SER A 155 18.52 -6.06 -21.45
CA SER A 155 19.66 -6.64 -20.75
C SER A 155 20.82 -6.95 -21.70
N GLU A 156 22.05 -6.85 -21.19
CA GLU A 156 23.26 -7.37 -21.86
C GLU A 156 23.40 -8.89 -21.68
N PHE A 157 22.64 -9.50 -20.76
CA PHE A 157 22.70 -10.91 -20.43
C PHE A 157 21.67 -11.74 -21.20
N GLN A 158 22.03 -12.98 -21.52
CA GLN A 158 21.14 -14.00 -22.06
C GLN A 158 20.94 -15.13 -21.03
N PRO A 159 19.79 -15.83 -21.04
CA PRO A 159 19.57 -17.00 -20.17
C PRO A 159 20.70 -18.02 -20.28
N SER A 160 21.25 -18.44 -19.14
CA SER A 160 22.43 -19.31 -19.09
C SER A 160 22.40 -20.30 -17.92
N GLY A 161 23.23 -21.35 -18.00
CA GLY A 161 23.12 -22.50 -17.10
C GLY A 161 21.76 -23.17 -17.26
N ASP A 162 21.07 -23.44 -16.15
CA ASP A 162 19.75 -24.08 -16.14
C ASP A 162 18.58 -23.09 -16.38
N GLN A 163 18.85 -21.78 -16.46
CA GLN A 163 17.82 -20.75 -16.68
C GLN A 163 16.95 -20.98 -17.94
N PRO A 164 17.47 -21.37 -19.13
CA PRO A 164 16.64 -21.56 -20.31
C PRO A 164 15.56 -22.63 -20.10
N THR A 165 15.93 -23.75 -19.46
CA THR A 165 15.01 -24.83 -19.11
C THR A 165 13.99 -24.36 -18.08
N ALA A 166 14.44 -23.69 -17.01
CA ALA A 166 13.55 -23.20 -15.96
C ALA A 166 12.53 -22.15 -16.49
N ILE A 167 12.92 -21.30 -17.45
CA ILE A 167 11.98 -20.37 -18.11
C ILE A 167 10.98 -21.16 -18.94
N ALA A 168 11.43 -22.11 -19.76
CA ALA A 168 10.56 -22.91 -20.63
C ALA A 168 9.53 -23.73 -19.83
N ASP A 169 9.96 -24.40 -18.77
CA ASP A 169 9.08 -25.21 -17.90
C ASP A 169 8.01 -24.34 -17.21
N LEU A 170 8.38 -23.16 -16.71
CA LEU A 170 7.44 -22.22 -16.07
C LEU A 170 6.45 -21.62 -17.07
N VAL A 171 6.90 -21.25 -18.27
CA VAL A 171 6.03 -20.71 -19.33
C VAL A 171 5.07 -21.79 -19.84
N ASP A 172 5.53 -23.02 -20.01
CA ASP A 172 4.69 -24.18 -20.37
C ASP A 172 3.64 -24.48 -19.28
N GLY A 173 4.03 -24.53 -17.99
CA GLY A 173 3.09 -24.68 -16.87
C GLY A 173 2.03 -23.58 -16.83
N ILE A 174 2.43 -22.32 -17.08
CA ILE A 174 1.51 -21.17 -17.20
C ILE A 174 0.55 -21.37 -18.39
N SER A 175 1.03 -21.87 -19.53
CA SER A 175 0.20 -22.15 -20.72
C SER A 175 -0.81 -23.28 -20.47
N ARG A 176 -0.41 -24.30 -19.68
CA ARG A 176 -1.24 -25.42 -19.22
C ARG A 176 -2.16 -25.07 -18.05
N GLN A 177 -2.24 -23.79 -17.68
CA GLN A 177 -3.06 -23.23 -16.60
C GLN A 177 -2.78 -23.84 -15.20
N GLU A 178 -1.54 -24.26 -14.95
CA GLU A 178 -1.09 -24.63 -13.60
C GLU A 178 -1.11 -23.39 -12.70
N ARG A 179 -1.90 -23.45 -11.61
CA ARG A 179 -2.07 -22.30 -10.69
C ARG A 179 -0.88 -22.09 -9.76
N ASP A 180 -0.23 -23.18 -9.35
CA ASP A 180 0.77 -23.21 -8.29
C ASP A 180 2.05 -23.87 -8.83
N GLN A 181 3.16 -23.12 -8.90
CA GLN A 181 4.45 -23.56 -9.44
C GLN A 181 5.61 -23.08 -8.54
N VAL A 182 6.74 -23.80 -8.53
CA VAL A 182 7.85 -23.54 -7.59
C VAL A 182 9.21 -23.57 -8.32
N LEU A 183 9.84 -22.39 -8.45
CA LEU A 183 11.21 -22.26 -8.93
C LEU A 183 12.22 -22.55 -7.80
N LEU A 184 12.77 -23.76 -7.77
CA LEU A 184 13.80 -24.18 -6.78
C LEU A 184 15.21 -23.64 -7.13
N GLY A 185 15.35 -22.31 -7.23
CA GLY A 185 16.60 -21.64 -7.58
C GLY A 185 17.56 -21.48 -6.39
N VAL A 186 18.81 -21.93 -6.52
CA VAL A 186 19.87 -21.69 -5.52
C VAL A 186 20.26 -20.21 -5.45
N THR A 187 20.75 -19.74 -4.30
CA THR A 187 21.21 -18.35 -4.15
C THR A 187 22.30 -18.00 -5.16
N GLY A 188 22.14 -16.87 -5.86
CA GLY A 188 23.05 -16.44 -6.92
C GLY A 188 22.75 -16.97 -8.33
N SER A 189 21.75 -17.85 -8.51
CA SER A 189 21.34 -18.38 -9.82
C SER A 189 20.63 -17.38 -10.76
N GLY A 190 20.41 -16.14 -10.34
CA GLY A 190 19.68 -15.14 -11.13
C GLY A 190 18.16 -15.34 -11.15
N LYS A 191 17.54 -15.66 -9.99
CA LYS A 191 16.09 -15.85 -9.85
C LYS A 191 15.28 -14.69 -10.45
N THR A 192 15.64 -13.43 -10.17
CA THR A 192 14.96 -12.25 -10.72
C THR A 192 14.99 -12.19 -12.25
N PHE A 193 16.13 -12.53 -12.86
CA PHE A 193 16.27 -12.56 -14.32
C PHE A 193 15.40 -13.67 -14.94
N THR A 194 15.30 -14.82 -14.27
CA THR A 194 14.40 -15.92 -14.66
C THR A 194 12.93 -15.46 -14.58
N MET A 195 12.53 -14.79 -13.50
CA MET A 195 11.18 -14.24 -13.33
C MET A 195 10.85 -13.15 -14.37
N ALA A 196 11.79 -12.25 -14.65
CA ALA A 196 11.66 -11.23 -15.68
C ALA A 196 11.44 -11.85 -17.07
N LYS A 197 12.19 -12.89 -17.42
CA LYS A 197 11.97 -13.61 -18.69
C LYS A 197 10.61 -14.31 -18.76
N VAL A 198 10.12 -14.90 -17.66
CA VAL A 198 8.74 -15.46 -17.64
C VAL A 198 7.68 -14.37 -17.87
N ILE A 199 7.86 -13.15 -17.34
CA ILE A 199 6.94 -12.02 -17.60
C ILE A 199 7.00 -11.58 -19.07
N GLU A 200 8.20 -11.47 -19.65
CA GLU A 200 8.37 -11.10 -21.06
C GLU A 200 7.80 -12.15 -22.03
N GLU A 201 8.07 -13.44 -21.82
CA GLU A 201 7.57 -14.51 -22.69
C GLU A 201 6.04 -14.71 -22.58
N THR A 202 5.45 -14.46 -21.40
CA THR A 202 3.99 -14.61 -21.20
C THR A 202 3.18 -13.36 -21.51
N GLN A 203 3.80 -12.17 -21.54
CA GLN A 203 3.14 -10.87 -21.70
C GLN A 203 2.00 -10.64 -20.69
N ARG A 204 2.18 -11.10 -19.44
CA ARG A 204 1.17 -11.02 -18.36
C ARG A 204 1.56 -9.99 -17.29
N PRO A 205 0.62 -9.11 -16.84
CA PRO A 205 0.84 -8.22 -15.70
C PRO A 205 1.29 -9.00 -14.45
N ALA A 206 2.19 -8.44 -13.64
CA ALA A 206 2.79 -9.17 -12.52
C ALA A 206 2.67 -8.44 -11.17
N LEU A 207 2.34 -9.19 -10.12
CA LEU A 207 2.55 -8.79 -8.73
C LEU A 207 3.69 -9.63 -8.16
N ILE A 208 4.67 -8.97 -7.54
CA ILE A 208 5.86 -9.61 -6.96
C ILE A 208 5.88 -9.28 -5.46
N LEU A 209 5.54 -10.26 -4.63
CA LEU A 209 5.51 -10.12 -3.17
C LEU A 209 6.90 -10.42 -2.59
N ALA A 210 7.43 -9.48 -1.82
CA ALA A 210 8.66 -9.62 -1.04
C ALA A 210 8.38 -9.50 0.48
N PRO A 211 9.13 -10.24 1.33
CA PRO A 211 8.85 -10.33 2.76
C PRO A 211 9.21 -9.06 3.57
N ASN A 212 9.96 -8.12 2.99
CA ASN A 212 10.41 -6.89 3.67
C ASN A 212 10.67 -5.73 2.68
N LYS A 213 10.68 -4.48 3.18
CA LYS A 213 10.90 -3.27 2.36
C LYS A 213 12.25 -3.27 1.62
N THR A 214 13.32 -3.83 2.21
CA THR A 214 14.67 -3.80 1.61
C THR A 214 14.74 -4.67 0.36
N LEU A 215 14.26 -5.91 0.44
CA LEU A 215 14.21 -6.84 -0.69
C LEU A 215 13.19 -6.37 -1.75
N ALA A 216 12.07 -5.78 -1.33
CA ALA A 216 11.13 -5.12 -2.25
C ALA A 216 11.81 -3.98 -3.04
N ALA A 217 12.63 -3.15 -2.40
CA ALA A 217 13.34 -2.06 -3.07
C ALA A 217 14.46 -2.56 -4.00
N GLN A 218 15.16 -3.64 -3.63
CA GLN A 218 16.15 -4.30 -4.48
C GLN A 218 15.49 -4.84 -5.76
N LEU A 219 14.42 -5.62 -5.60
CA LEU A 219 13.63 -6.15 -6.73
C LEU A 219 13.06 -5.02 -7.59
N TYR A 220 12.51 -3.95 -7.01
CA TYR A 220 12.04 -2.79 -7.77
C TYR A 220 13.15 -2.14 -8.62
N GLY A 221 14.37 -2.00 -8.08
CA GLY A 221 15.53 -1.50 -8.82
C GLY A 221 15.99 -2.45 -9.95
N GLU A 222 16.00 -3.75 -9.70
CA GLU A 222 16.30 -4.77 -10.71
C GLU A 222 15.25 -4.77 -11.84
N PHE A 223 13.95 -4.80 -11.50
CA PHE A 223 12.87 -4.74 -12.49
C PHE A 223 12.82 -3.42 -13.27
N LYS A 224 13.07 -2.25 -12.64
CA LYS A 224 13.21 -0.98 -13.37
C LYS A 224 14.40 -0.97 -14.33
N SER A 225 15.47 -1.68 -14.00
CA SER A 225 16.64 -1.83 -14.89
C SER A 225 16.37 -2.79 -16.05
N PHE A 226 15.59 -3.85 -15.81
CA PHE A 226 15.17 -4.82 -16.83
C PHE A 226 14.06 -4.31 -17.75
N PHE A 227 13.13 -3.47 -17.27
CA PHE A 227 11.99 -2.98 -18.04
C PHE A 227 11.89 -1.44 -17.95
N PRO A 228 12.86 -0.70 -18.54
CA PRO A 228 12.89 0.76 -18.47
C PRO A 228 11.73 1.41 -19.25
N ASP A 229 11.25 0.75 -20.29
CA ASP A 229 10.17 1.23 -21.18
C ASP A 229 8.76 0.90 -20.63
N ASN A 230 8.64 0.15 -19.51
CA ASN A 230 7.36 -0.36 -18.99
C ASN A 230 6.99 0.11 -17.57
N ALA A 231 5.73 -0.09 -17.19
CA ALA A 231 5.15 0.32 -15.91
C ALA A 231 5.56 -0.60 -14.73
N VAL A 232 6.85 -0.59 -14.39
CA VAL A 232 7.33 -1.13 -13.10
C VAL A 232 6.99 -0.15 -11.98
N GLU A 233 6.38 -0.65 -10.91
CA GLU A 233 5.72 0.13 -9.85
C GLU A 233 6.03 -0.42 -8.45
N TYR A 234 5.83 0.39 -7.40
CA TYR A 234 6.22 0.04 -6.03
C TYR A 234 5.07 0.20 -5.01
N PHE A 235 4.68 -0.89 -4.34
CA PHE A 235 3.52 -0.94 -3.44
C PHE A 235 3.85 -1.53 -2.07
N VAL A 236 4.51 -0.74 -1.22
CA VAL A 236 4.78 -1.09 0.18
C VAL A 236 4.00 -0.19 1.15
N SER A 237 4.17 -0.41 2.46
CA SER A 237 3.63 0.51 3.46
C SER A 237 4.26 1.89 3.34
N TYR A 238 3.43 2.87 2.98
CA TYR A 238 3.68 4.31 2.99
C TYR A 238 3.95 4.93 4.36
N TYR A 239 3.91 4.16 5.45
CA TYR A 239 4.34 4.65 6.74
C TYR A 239 5.85 4.43 6.95
N ASP A 240 6.56 5.48 7.35
CA ASP A 240 7.93 5.39 7.88
C ASP A 240 7.91 4.97 9.36
N TYR A 241 6.97 5.54 10.11
CA TYR A 241 6.64 5.14 11.48
C TYR A 241 5.14 4.87 11.58
N TYR A 242 4.76 3.80 12.28
CA TYR A 242 3.36 3.44 12.50
C TYR A 242 3.18 2.72 13.84
N GLN A 243 2.56 3.40 14.79
CA GLN A 243 2.01 2.82 16.00
C GLN A 243 0.51 2.58 15.79
N PRO A 244 0.03 1.33 15.85
CA PRO A 244 -1.40 1.04 15.74
C PRO A 244 -2.16 1.44 17.01
N GLU A 245 -3.40 1.89 16.87
CA GLU A 245 -4.35 2.02 17.98
C GLU A 245 -4.43 0.69 18.75
N ALA A 246 -4.27 0.70 20.07
CA ALA A 246 -4.31 -0.51 20.88
C ALA A 246 -4.80 -0.23 22.31
N TYR A 247 -5.21 -1.28 23.02
CA TYR A 247 -5.51 -1.23 24.44
C TYR A 247 -4.87 -2.45 25.12
N VAL A 248 -4.28 -2.23 26.30
CA VAL A 248 -3.59 -3.25 27.10
C VAL A 248 -4.35 -3.40 28.43
N PRO A 249 -5.28 -4.36 28.54
CA PRO A 249 -6.16 -4.48 29.72
C PRO A 249 -5.42 -4.69 31.03
N ARG A 250 -4.24 -5.35 31.00
CA ARG A 250 -3.43 -5.64 32.19
C ARG A 250 -2.88 -4.38 32.89
N SER A 251 -2.81 -3.25 32.19
CA SER A 251 -2.27 -1.98 32.70
C SER A 251 -3.21 -0.80 32.43
N ASP A 252 -4.48 -1.06 32.08
CA ASP A 252 -5.48 -0.09 31.63
C ASP A 252 -4.95 0.96 30.63
N THR A 253 -3.99 0.55 29.78
CA THR A 253 -3.26 1.47 28.92
C THR A 253 -3.86 1.50 27.53
N TYR A 254 -4.49 2.61 27.18
CA TYR A 254 -4.85 2.93 25.79
C TYR A 254 -3.65 3.56 25.08
N ILE A 255 -3.37 3.10 23.86
CA ILE A 255 -2.26 3.52 23.02
C ILE A 255 -2.86 4.13 21.76
N GLU A 256 -2.55 5.41 21.51
CA GLU A 256 -3.05 6.13 20.35
C GLU A 256 -2.35 5.73 19.05
N LYS A 257 -3.11 5.84 17.95
CA LYS A 257 -2.57 5.73 16.59
C LYS A 257 -1.66 6.93 16.33
N GLU A 258 -0.38 6.67 16.17
CA GLU A 258 0.61 7.66 15.74
C GLU A 258 1.27 7.16 14.46
N SER A 259 1.43 8.02 13.45
CA SER A 259 1.97 7.58 12.16
C SER A 259 2.59 8.73 11.36
N SER A 260 3.78 8.50 10.82
CA SER A 260 4.42 9.38 9.84
C SER A 260 4.29 8.78 8.44
N ILE A 261 3.68 9.52 7.52
CA ILE A 261 3.53 9.13 6.12
C ILE A 261 4.74 9.59 5.31
N ASN A 262 5.19 8.72 4.40
CA ASN A 262 6.20 8.98 3.41
C ASN A 262 5.51 9.34 2.09
N GLU A 263 5.49 10.63 1.77
CA GLU A 263 4.82 11.19 0.59
C GLU A 263 5.29 10.56 -0.75
N GLN A 264 6.55 10.13 -0.83
CA GLN A 264 7.09 9.50 -2.04
C GLN A 264 6.62 8.06 -2.20
N ILE A 265 6.52 7.28 -1.11
CA ILE A 265 5.93 5.93 -1.16
C ILE A 265 4.42 6.01 -1.40
N ASP A 266 3.74 7.02 -0.85
CA ASP A 266 2.32 7.26 -1.14
C ASP A 266 2.08 7.58 -2.64
N ARG A 267 2.91 8.45 -3.22
CA ARG A 267 2.95 8.72 -4.67
C ARG A 267 3.13 7.44 -5.49
N MET A 268 4.09 6.58 -5.11
CA MET A 268 4.35 5.31 -5.80
C MET A 268 3.16 4.34 -5.70
N ARG A 269 2.42 4.32 -4.59
CA ARG A 269 1.17 3.54 -4.47
C ARG A 269 0.06 4.09 -5.36
N HIS A 270 -0.05 5.41 -5.47
CA HIS A 270 -0.99 6.07 -6.37
C HIS A 270 -0.67 5.78 -7.85
N ALA A 271 0.62 5.77 -8.23
CA ALA A 271 1.07 5.35 -9.55
C ALA A 271 0.73 3.87 -9.80
N ALA A 272 1.08 2.95 -8.89
CA ALA A 272 0.76 1.53 -8.99
C ALA A 272 -0.74 1.23 -9.23
N THR A 273 -1.64 1.92 -8.53
CA THR A 273 -3.10 1.76 -8.74
C THR A 273 -3.61 2.42 -10.02
N ARG A 274 -2.98 3.51 -10.49
CA ARG A 274 -3.30 4.13 -11.78
C ARG A 274 -2.88 3.20 -12.93
N SER A 275 -1.62 2.74 -12.91
CA SER A 275 -1.04 1.92 -13.98
C SER A 275 -1.83 0.63 -14.23
N LEU A 276 -2.33 -0.07 -13.20
CA LEU A 276 -3.19 -1.25 -13.39
C LEU A 276 -4.50 -0.98 -14.15
N LEU A 277 -5.04 0.24 -14.04
CA LEU A 277 -6.32 0.62 -14.67
C LEU A 277 -6.13 1.22 -16.07
N GLU A 278 -4.94 1.71 -16.40
CA GLU A 278 -4.67 2.37 -17.67
C GLU A 278 -3.80 1.54 -18.63
N ARG A 279 -2.96 0.63 -18.13
CA ARG A 279 -1.89 -0.04 -18.90
C ARG A 279 -1.95 -1.56 -18.80
N ASP A 280 -1.35 -2.24 -19.78
CA ASP A 280 -1.17 -3.70 -19.78
C ASP A 280 0.21 -4.14 -19.27
N ASP A 281 1.23 -3.31 -19.45
CA ASP A 281 2.64 -3.62 -19.18
C ASP A 281 3.07 -3.31 -17.72
N VAL A 282 2.28 -3.75 -16.75
CA VAL A 282 2.44 -3.41 -15.32
C VAL A 282 3.14 -4.52 -14.51
N ILE A 283 4.24 -4.18 -13.82
CA ILE A 283 4.91 -5.02 -12.80
C ILE A 283 4.90 -4.29 -11.47
N ILE A 284 4.12 -4.74 -10.49
CA ILE A 284 4.15 -4.18 -9.13
C ILE A 284 5.08 -5.02 -8.25
N VAL A 285 6.10 -4.39 -7.69
CA VAL A 285 6.85 -4.98 -6.56
C VAL A 285 6.24 -4.49 -5.25
N ALA A 286 5.78 -5.42 -4.42
CA ALA A 286 4.98 -5.16 -3.24
C ALA A 286 5.50 -5.88 -2.00
N SER A 287 5.11 -5.37 -0.83
CA SER A 287 5.14 -6.16 0.42
C SER A 287 3.75 -6.72 0.72
N VAL A 288 3.57 -7.37 1.88
CA VAL A 288 2.24 -7.72 2.42
C VAL A 288 1.26 -6.53 2.54
N SER A 289 1.65 -5.28 2.25
CA SER A 289 0.68 -4.20 2.04
C SER A 289 -0.32 -4.48 0.91
N CYS A 290 -0.03 -5.36 -0.05
CA CYS A 290 -0.97 -5.72 -1.12
C CYS A 290 -2.24 -6.42 -0.63
N ILE A 291 -2.19 -7.15 0.50
CA ILE A 291 -3.34 -7.82 1.13
C ILE A 291 -4.09 -6.94 2.15
N TYR A 292 -3.69 -5.68 2.33
CA TYR A 292 -4.38 -4.73 3.21
C TYR A 292 -5.42 -3.89 2.44
N GLY A 293 -6.38 -3.36 3.19
CA GLY A 293 -7.42 -2.47 2.68
C GLY A 293 -6.88 -1.25 1.93
N ILE A 294 -7.55 -0.91 0.82
CA ILE A 294 -7.50 0.34 0.08
C ILE A 294 -8.93 0.68 -0.40
N GLY A 295 -9.12 1.79 -1.12
CA GLY A 295 -10.41 2.09 -1.76
C GLY A 295 -10.78 1.05 -2.82
N SER A 296 -12.08 0.87 -3.04
CA SER A 296 -12.58 -0.02 -4.09
C SER A 296 -12.29 0.56 -5.48
N VAL A 297 -12.13 -0.31 -6.49
CA VAL A 297 -11.83 0.14 -7.87
C VAL A 297 -12.96 1.01 -8.43
N GLU A 298 -14.21 0.69 -8.10
CA GLU A 298 -15.38 1.49 -8.48
C GLU A 298 -15.28 2.89 -7.88
N THR A 299 -14.95 2.99 -6.58
CA THR A 299 -14.80 4.28 -5.89
C THR A 299 -13.63 5.06 -6.45
N TYR A 300 -12.48 4.41 -6.68
CA TYR A 300 -11.28 5.06 -7.22
C TYR A 300 -11.45 5.51 -8.68
N THR A 301 -12.24 4.79 -9.47
CA THR A 301 -12.55 5.14 -10.87
C THR A 301 -13.66 6.20 -10.96
N ALA A 302 -14.68 6.13 -10.10
CA ALA A 302 -15.75 7.13 -10.04
C ALA A 302 -15.30 8.45 -9.40
N MET A 303 -14.33 8.43 -8.48
CA MET A 303 -13.63 9.62 -8.01
C MET A 303 -12.49 10.03 -8.97
N THR A 304 -12.85 10.14 -10.26
CA THR A 304 -12.04 10.76 -11.30
C THR A 304 -12.88 11.71 -12.14
N PHE A 305 -12.25 12.73 -12.72
CA PHE A 305 -12.82 13.50 -13.83
C PHE A 305 -11.74 13.74 -14.89
N SER A 306 -12.15 13.87 -16.15
CA SER A 306 -11.27 14.32 -17.22
C SER A 306 -11.33 15.83 -17.41
N VAL A 307 -10.25 16.43 -17.88
CA VAL A 307 -10.29 17.75 -18.54
C VAL A 307 -9.83 17.58 -20.00
N LYS A 308 -10.55 18.19 -20.94
CA LYS A 308 -10.28 18.14 -22.38
C LYS A 308 -10.14 19.54 -22.98
N LEU A 309 -9.20 19.67 -23.92
CA LEU A 309 -9.03 20.87 -24.73
C LEU A 309 -10.32 21.18 -25.50
N GLY A 310 -10.78 22.43 -25.45
CA GLY A 310 -12.01 22.90 -26.11
C GLY A 310 -13.33 22.42 -25.49
N GLU A 311 -13.32 21.74 -24.34
CA GLU A 311 -14.56 21.45 -23.61
C GLU A 311 -15.04 22.66 -22.79
N ARG A 312 -16.30 22.62 -22.34
CA ARG A 312 -16.86 23.66 -21.48
C ARG A 312 -17.00 23.23 -20.02
N ILE A 313 -16.38 23.99 -19.14
CA ILE A 313 -16.38 23.79 -17.69
C ILE A 313 -16.26 25.14 -16.97
N GLU A 314 -17.20 25.44 -16.05
CA GLU A 314 -17.09 26.66 -15.23
C GLU A 314 -15.89 26.52 -14.28
N GLN A 315 -15.03 27.55 -14.19
CA GLN A 315 -13.90 27.58 -13.25
C GLN A 315 -14.31 27.19 -11.82
N ARG A 316 -15.49 27.63 -11.35
CA ARG A 316 -15.99 27.30 -10.01
C ARG A 316 -16.35 25.83 -9.84
N GLN A 317 -16.86 25.20 -10.89
CA GLN A 317 -17.19 23.77 -10.90
C GLN A 317 -15.89 22.95 -10.84
N LEU A 318 -14.90 23.25 -11.70
CA LEU A 318 -13.58 22.63 -11.66
C LEU A 318 -12.89 22.78 -10.28
N ILE A 319 -13.02 23.94 -9.62
CA ILE A 319 -12.54 24.16 -8.25
C ILE A 319 -13.30 23.29 -7.23
N ALA A 320 -14.62 23.11 -7.38
CA ALA A 320 -15.42 22.28 -6.49
C ALA A 320 -15.10 20.78 -6.66
N ASP A 321 -14.88 20.32 -7.89
CA ASP A 321 -14.54 18.93 -8.20
C ASP A 321 -13.14 18.57 -7.69
N LEU A 322 -12.16 19.47 -7.80
CA LEU A 322 -10.84 19.30 -7.18
C LEU A 322 -10.93 19.17 -5.65
N VAL A 323 -11.79 19.96 -5.00
CA VAL A 323 -12.03 19.86 -3.54
C VAL A 323 -12.76 18.55 -3.20
N ALA A 324 -13.72 18.10 -4.01
CA ALA A 324 -14.39 16.81 -3.84
C ALA A 324 -13.38 15.65 -3.93
N LEU A 325 -12.43 15.73 -4.87
CA LEU A 325 -11.28 14.82 -5.01
C LEU A 325 -10.20 14.97 -3.90
N GLN A 326 -10.44 15.76 -2.86
CA GLN A 326 -9.55 16.00 -1.70
C GLN A 326 -8.25 16.76 -2.03
N TYR A 327 -8.18 17.50 -3.14
CA TYR A 327 -7.06 18.43 -3.37
C TYR A 327 -7.21 19.69 -2.52
N LYS A 328 -6.10 20.15 -1.94
CA LYS A 328 -6.08 21.35 -1.08
C LYS A 328 -5.82 22.60 -1.91
N ARG A 329 -6.66 23.63 -1.78
CA ARG A 329 -6.41 24.93 -2.42
C ARG A 329 -5.28 25.67 -1.68
N THR A 330 -4.27 26.11 -2.42
CA THR A 330 -3.12 26.88 -1.93
C THR A 330 -2.91 28.19 -2.71
N GLN A 331 -2.05 29.06 -2.19
CA GLN A 331 -1.54 30.24 -2.92
C GLN A 331 0.00 30.33 -2.92
N HIS A 332 0.67 29.73 -1.94
CA HIS A 332 2.12 29.85 -1.74
C HIS A 332 2.81 28.50 -1.92
N ASP A 333 2.64 27.61 -0.95
CA ASP A 333 3.20 26.25 -0.96
C ASP A 333 2.42 25.37 -1.95
N PHE A 334 3.04 25.05 -3.09
CA PHE A 334 2.45 24.31 -4.19
C PHE A 334 3.11 22.93 -4.30
N ALA A 335 2.62 22.01 -3.46
CA ALA A 335 3.09 20.64 -3.36
C ALA A 335 2.09 19.64 -3.95
N ARG A 336 2.48 18.36 -4.02
CA ARG A 336 1.64 17.22 -4.42
C ARG A 336 0.28 17.25 -3.70
N GLY A 337 -0.81 17.03 -4.43
CA GLY A 337 -2.15 17.05 -3.85
C GLY A 337 -2.71 18.44 -3.56
N THR A 338 -2.11 19.50 -4.14
CA THR A 338 -2.61 20.87 -4.05
C THR A 338 -2.99 21.45 -5.41
N PHE A 339 -3.80 22.50 -5.40
CA PHE A 339 -4.08 23.32 -6.58
C PHE A 339 -4.11 24.81 -6.23
N ARG A 340 -3.76 25.67 -7.19
CA ARG A 340 -3.81 27.14 -7.05
C ARG A 340 -4.47 27.78 -8.28
N VAL A 341 -5.05 28.96 -8.07
CA VAL A 341 -5.83 29.68 -9.10
C VAL A 341 -5.18 31.05 -9.30
N ARG A 342 -4.89 31.41 -10.56
CA ARG A 342 -4.16 32.62 -10.96
C ARG A 342 -4.90 33.29 -12.13
N GLY A 343 -5.90 34.12 -11.81
CA GLY A 343 -6.85 34.62 -12.81
C GLY A 343 -7.65 33.45 -13.39
N ASP A 344 -7.64 33.33 -14.71
CA ASP A 344 -8.36 32.28 -15.45
C ASP A 344 -7.59 30.96 -15.53
N VAL A 345 -6.35 30.92 -15.03
CA VAL A 345 -5.49 29.73 -14.99
C VAL A 345 -5.62 28.97 -13.67
N ILE A 346 -5.84 27.65 -13.75
CA ILE A 346 -5.74 26.71 -12.63
C ILE A 346 -4.46 25.88 -12.79
N GLU A 347 -3.62 25.84 -11.76
CA GLU A 347 -2.46 24.97 -11.68
C GLU A 347 -2.72 23.87 -10.64
N LEU A 348 -2.55 22.60 -11.04
CA LEU A 348 -2.83 21.40 -10.27
C LEU A 348 -1.58 20.54 -10.17
N PHE A 349 -1.26 20.01 -8.98
CA PHE A 349 -0.18 19.04 -8.78
C PHE A 349 -0.80 17.66 -8.46
N PRO A 350 -0.89 16.74 -9.46
CA PRO A 350 -1.56 15.45 -9.29
C PRO A 350 -0.92 14.56 -8.22
N ALA A 351 -1.74 13.77 -7.52
CA ALA A 351 -1.30 12.90 -6.42
C ALA A 351 -0.27 11.81 -6.83
N HIS A 352 -0.18 11.48 -8.13
CA HIS A 352 0.65 10.40 -8.66
C HIS A 352 1.98 10.85 -9.31
N TYR A 353 2.18 12.15 -9.54
CA TYR A 353 3.42 12.69 -10.15
C TYR A 353 4.40 13.25 -9.12
N GLU A 354 5.67 13.35 -9.55
CA GLU A 354 6.83 13.72 -8.72
C GLU A 354 7.35 15.11 -9.08
N ASP A 355 7.63 15.32 -10.36
CA ASP A 355 8.27 16.51 -10.94
C ASP A 355 7.40 17.17 -12.03
N ARG A 356 6.10 16.86 -12.06
CA ARG A 356 5.13 17.37 -13.04
C ARG A 356 3.82 17.82 -12.41
N ALA A 357 3.37 18.99 -12.87
CA ALA A 357 2.08 19.59 -12.58
C ALA A 357 1.38 19.96 -13.91
N TRP A 358 0.06 20.16 -13.85
CA TRP A 358 -0.75 20.57 -14.99
C TRP A 358 -1.23 22.00 -14.83
N ARG A 359 -1.12 22.79 -15.91
CA ARG A 359 -1.65 24.14 -16.04
C ARG A 359 -2.82 24.10 -17.00
N ILE A 360 -4.00 24.40 -16.50
CA ILE A 360 -5.27 24.46 -17.23
C ILE A 360 -5.59 25.95 -17.43
N GLY A 361 -5.54 26.42 -18.68
CA GLY A 361 -5.97 27.77 -19.06
C GLY A 361 -7.42 27.76 -19.52
N LEU A 362 -8.25 28.62 -18.92
CA LEU A 362 -9.65 28.80 -19.30
C LEU A 362 -9.84 30.14 -20.01
N PHE A 363 -10.73 30.17 -21.00
CA PHE A 363 -11.26 31.40 -21.59
C PHE A 363 -12.77 31.45 -21.34
N GLY A 364 -13.17 32.17 -20.28
CA GLY A 364 -14.56 32.20 -19.83
C GLY A 364 -15.00 30.85 -19.24
N ASP A 365 -15.80 30.10 -19.99
CA ASP A 365 -16.26 28.74 -19.66
C ASP A 365 -15.61 27.64 -20.51
N GLU A 366 -14.62 27.95 -21.36
CA GLU A 366 -14.00 27.00 -22.31
C GLU A 366 -12.51 26.72 -21.98
N VAL A 367 -12.06 25.47 -22.15
CA VAL A 367 -10.65 25.08 -21.89
C VAL A 367 -9.76 25.43 -23.09
N GLU A 368 -9.10 26.59 -23.03
CA GLU A 368 -8.22 27.10 -24.08
C GLU A 368 -6.89 26.32 -24.18
N SER A 369 -6.35 25.84 -23.05
CA SER A 369 -5.09 25.09 -23.05
C SER A 369 -4.91 24.17 -21.85
N ILE A 370 -4.23 23.04 -22.07
CA ILE A 370 -3.70 22.18 -21.01
C ILE A 370 -2.21 21.97 -21.29
N ALA A 371 -1.37 22.30 -20.32
CA ALA A 371 0.08 22.20 -20.44
C ALA A 371 0.68 21.47 -19.24
N GLU A 372 1.65 20.61 -19.49
CA GLU A 372 2.47 20.02 -18.45
C GLU A 372 3.64 20.97 -18.12
N PHE A 373 3.99 21.10 -16.84
CA PHE A 373 5.12 21.91 -16.39
C PHE A 373 5.81 21.34 -15.14
N ASP A 374 7.08 21.67 -14.98
CA ASP A 374 7.86 21.42 -13.76
C ASP A 374 7.39 22.38 -12.64
N PRO A 375 6.89 21.88 -11.48
CA PRO A 375 6.37 22.71 -10.40
C PRO A 375 7.43 23.53 -9.65
N LEU A 376 8.72 23.15 -9.74
CA LEU A 376 9.86 23.82 -9.11
C LEU A 376 10.42 24.94 -9.98
N THR A 377 10.69 24.68 -11.27
CA THR A 377 11.25 25.70 -12.19
C THR A 377 10.18 26.53 -12.90
N GLY A 378 8.94 26.04 -12.98
CA GLY A 378 7.86 26.65 -13.76
C GLY A 378 7.95 26.38 -15.27
N GLN A 379 8.98 25.67 -15.73
CA GLN A 379 9.21 25.39 -17.15
C GLN A 379 8.14 24.45 -17.71
N LYS A 380 7.52 24.84 -18.83
CA LYS A 380 6.59 24.00 -19.60
C LYS A 380 7.34 22.83 -20.24
N THR A 381 6.85 21.61 -20.02
CA THR A 381 7.43 20.35 -20.49
C THR A 381 6.66 19.75 -21.65
N GLY A 382 5.36 20.04 -21.77
CA GLY A 382 4.52 19.56 -22.87
C GLY A 382 3.20 20.31 -23.03
N GLU A 383 2.47 19.98 -24.10
CA GLU A 383 1.08 20.34 -24.34
C GLU A 383 0.25 19.05 -24.32
N LEU A 384 -0.97 19.12 -23.79
CA LEU A 384 -1.84 17.97 -23.60
C LEU A 384 -3.23 18.29 -24.17
N GLU A 385 -3.85 17.35 -24.87
CA GLU A 385 -5.24 17.48 -25.33
C GLU A 385 -6.25 16.99 -24.28
N PHE A 386 -5.77 16.16 -23.34
CA PHE A 386 -6.54 15.46 -22.33
C PHE A 386 -5.71 15.25 -21.06
N ILE A 387 -6.34 15.40 -19.89
CA ILE A 387 -5.83 14.92 -18.60
C ILE A 387 -6.94 14.19 -17.83
N LYS A 388 -6.56 13.26 -16.96
CA LYS A 388 -7.47 12.56 -16.05
C LYS A 388 -7.04 12.79 -14.60
N VAL A 389 -7.85 13.51 -13.85
CA VAL A 389 -7.61 13.82 -12.45
C VAL A 389 -8.13 12.69 -11.58
N TYR A 390 -7.23 12.08 -10.80
CA TYR A 390 -7.56 11.05 -9.81
C TYR A 390 -7.67 11.63 -8.40
N GLY A 391 -8.53 11.05 -7.56
CA GLY A 391 -8.64 11.42 -6.14
C GLY A 391 -7.29 11.44 -5.40
N ASN A 392 -7.11 12.45 -4.54
CA ASN A 392 -5.91 12.72 -3.76
C ASN A 392 -5.71 11.78 -2.55
N SER A 393 -6.43 10.66 -2.52
CA SER A 393 -6.27 9.57 -1.55
C SER A 393 -7.01 8.33 -2.06
N HIS A 394 -6.47 7.13 -1.81
CA HIS A 394 -7.21 5.88 -2.01
C HIS A 394 -8.49 5.77 -1.16
N TYR A 395 -8.69 6.60 -0.14
CA TYR A 395 -9.87 6.53 0.75
C TYR A 395 -10.94 7.60 0.47
N THR A 396 -10.75 8.43 -0.56
CA THR A 396 -11.72 9.46 -0.96
C THR A 396 -13.09 8.84 -1.26
N THR A 397 -14.09 9.13 -0.43
CA THR A 397 -15.41 8.48 -0.45
C THR A 397 -16.51 9.49 -0.84
N PRO A 398 -17.42 9.18 -1.79
CA PRO A 398 -18.50 10.07 -2.20
C PRO A 398 -19.44 10.48 -1.04
N ARG A 399 -19.91 11.74 -1.05
CA ARG A 399 -20.81 12.27 0.00
C ARG A 399 -22.13 11.49 0.19
N PRO A 400 -22.78 10.94 -0.85
CA PRO A 400 -23.92 10.04 -0.66
C PRO A 400 -23.56 8.77 0.12
N THR A 401 -22.43 8.14 -0.20
CA THR A 401 -21.90 6.96 0.49
C THR A 401 -21.58 7.25 1.95
N LEU A 402 -20.96 8.41 2.25
CA LEU A 402 -20.74 8.87 3.63
C LEU A 402 -22.06 8.99 4.41
N THR A 403 -23.10 9.55 3.79
CA THR A 403 -24.42 9.74 4.42
C THR A 403 -25.10 8.40 4.73
N GLN A 404 -24.99 7.42 3.81
CA GLN A 404 -25.46 6.05 4.02
C GLN A 404 -24.64 5.33 5.12
N ALA A 405 -23.31 5.49 5.11
CA ALA A 405 -22.42 4.90 6.11
C ALA A 405 -22.77 5.40 7.52
N VAL A 406 -22.91 6.72 7.71
CA VAL A 406 -23.23 7.32 9.01
C VAL A 406 -24.56 6.81 9.58
N LYS A 407 -25.60 6.61 8.75
CA LYS A 407 -26.86 5.97 9.20
C LYS A 407 -26.59 4.56 9.76
N SER A 408 -25.80 3.76 9.05
CA SER A 408 -25.49 2.37 9.40
C SER A 408 -24.62 2.27 10.67
N ILE A 409 -23.69 3.21 10.86
CA ILE A 409 -22.87 3.37 12.07
C ILE A 409 -23.77 3.75 13.27
N LYS A 410 -24.70 4.71 13.09
CA LYS A 410 -25.70 5.10 14.11
C LYS A 410 -26.63 3.94 14.51
N GLU A 411 -26.84 2.94 13.63
CA GLU A 411 -27.63 1.75 13.91
C GLU A 411 -26.85 0.67 14.68
N GLU A 412 -25.61 0.36 14.31
CA GLU A 412 -24.75 -0.58 15.08
C GLU A 412 -24.38 -0.02 16.45
N LEU A 413 -24.05 1.28 16.55
CA LEU A 413 -23.78 1.94 17.82
C LEU A 413 -24.93 1.74 18.80
N ARG A 414 -26.17 2.00 18.38
CA ARG A 414 -27.36 1.80 19.22
C ARG A 414 -27.48 0.35 19.70
N GLY A 415 -27.24 -0.62 18.82
CA GLY A 415 -27.27 -2.05 19.18
C GLY A 415 -26.20 -2.43 20.21
N ARG A 416 -24.96 -1.97 20.01
CA ARG A 416 -23.82 -2.27 20.89
C ARG A 416 -23.93 -1.58 22.25
N LEU A 417 -24.47 -0.36 22.29
CA LEU A 417 -24.76 0.32 23.57
C LEU A 417 -25.87 -0.40 24.35
N ASP A 418 -26.94 -0.84 23.68
CA ASP A 418 -28.00 -1.63 24.33
C ASP A 418 -27.47 -2.95 24.90
N GLU A 419 -26.53 -3.60 24.21
CA GLU A 419 -25.84 -4.81 24.67
C GLU A 419 -24.95 -4.55 25.90
N LEU A 420 -24.00 -3.61 25.81
CA LEU A 420 -23.06 -3.29 26.89
C LEU A 420 -23.78 -2.82 28.16
N ASN A 421 -24.83 -2.01 28.04
CA ASN A 421 -25.63 -1.57 29.20
C ASN A 421 -26.36 -2.74 29.89
N ARG A 422 -26.88 -3.72 29.14
CA ARG A 422 -27.50 -4.94 29.72
C ARG A 422 -26.48 -5.86 30.39
N MET A 423 -25.23 -5.83 29.93
CA MET A 423 -24.09 -6.53 30.53
C MET A 423 -23.48 -5.77 31.73
N GLY A 424 -23.99 -4.59 32.10
CA GLY A 424 -23.44 -3.76 33.18
C GLY A 424 -22.12 -3.05 32.82
N ARG A 425 -21.71 -3.06 31.56
CA ARG A 425 -20.43 -2.52 31.05
C ARG A 425 -20.57 -1.04 30.69
N PHE A 426 -20.94 -0.26 31.70
CA PHE A 426 -21.31 1.15 31.55
C PHE A 426 -20.14 2.05 31.11
N LEU A 427 -18.91 1.76 31.55
CA LEU A 427 -17.72 2.52 31.18
C LEU A 427 -17.39 2.34 29.69
N GLU A 428 -17.46 1.11 29.20
CA GLU A 428 -17.24 0.76 27.79
C GLU A 428 -18.36 1.28 26.90
N ALA A 429 -19.60 1.29 27.38
CA ALA A 429 -20.72 1.93 26.69
C ALA A 429 -20.50 3.46 26.57
N GLN A 430 -20.15 4.15 27.66
CA GLN A 430 -19.89 5.59 27.66
C GLN A 430 -18.72 5.97 26.73
N ARG A 431 -17.61 5.21 26.82
CA ARG A 431 -16.41 5.38 25.97
C ARG A 431 -16.76 5.24 24.48
N LEU A 432 -17.55 4.24 24.14
CA LEU A 432 -17.97 3.95 22.76
C LEU A 432 -18.92 5.03 22.21
N ASP A 433 -19.89 5.47 23.02
CA ASP A 433 -20.87 6.50 22.65
C ASP A 433 -20.19 7.85 22.36
N GLN A 434 -19.31 8.29 23.26
CA GLN A 434 -18.56 9.54 23.12
C GLN A 434 -17.67 9.54 21.86
N ARG A 435 -16.87 8.49 21.65
CA ARG A 435 -15.96 8.42 20.51
C ARG A 435 -16.69 8.27 19.18
N THR A 436 -17.69 7.40 19.11
CA THR A 436 -18.42 7.14 17.85
C THR A 436 -19.26 8.36 17.45
N THR A 437 -19.85 9.07 18.42
CA THR A 437 -20.59 10.32 18.14
C THR A 437 -19.67 11.42 17.61
N PHE A 438 -18.49 11.60 18.20
CA PHE A 438 -17.49 12.56 17.69
C PHE A 438 -17.00 12.20 16.28
N ASP A 439 -16.67 10.93 16.02
CA ASP A 439 -16.27 10.47 14.68
C ASP A 439 -17.38 10.71 13.64
N ILE A 440 -18.64 10.48 14.02
CA ILE A 440 -19.84 10.79 13.22
C ILE A 440 -19.92 12.30 12.89
N GLU A 441 -19.80 13.17 13.90
CA GLU A 441 -19.88 14.63 13.72
C GLU A 441 -18.79 15.13 12.78
N MET A 442 -17.57 14.59 12.92
CA MET A 442 -16.45 14.89 12.02
C MET A 442 -16.71 14.42 10.58
N ILE A 443 -17.29 13.22 10.39
CA ILE A 443 -17.67 12.73 9.04
C ILE A 443 -18.79 13.60 8.44
N GLU A 444 -19.82 13.95 9.19
CA GLU A 444 -20.95 14.76 8.70
C GLU A 444 -20.52 16.20 8.35
N ALA A 445 -19.57 16.78 9.11
CA ALA A 445 -19.06 18.14 8.91
C ALA A 445 -17.94 18.25 7.86
N THR A 446 -16.97 17.33 7.86
CA THR A 446 -15.73 17.44 7.07
C THR A 446 -15.56 16.38 5.99
N GLY A 447 -16.35 15.30 6.05
CA GLY A 447 -16.20 14.12 5.20
C GLY A 447 -15.18 13.09 5.68
N SER A 448 -14.48 13.32 6.81
CA SER A 448 -13.47 12.41 7.36
C SER A 448 -13.38 12.46 8.89
N CYS A 449 -12.70 11.49 9.51
CA CYS A 449 -12.39 11.47 10.94
C CYS A 449 -11.06 10.75 11.23
N ASN A 450 -10.52 10.84 12.45
CA ASN A 450 -9.27 10.15 12.81
C ASN A 450 -9.51 8.67 13.05
N GLY A 451 -8.90 7.82 12.22
CA GLY A 451 -9.16 6.38 12.24
C GLY A 451 -10.39 5.99 11.44
N ILE A 452 -10.79 6.78 10.43
CA ILE A 452 -11.93 6.50 9.53
C ILE A 452 -11.90 5.10 8.91
N GLU A 453 -10.71 4.50 8.75
CA GLU A 453 -10.57 3.12 8.29
C GLU A 453 -11.34 2.09 9.15
N ASN A 454 -11.59 2.38 10.43
CA ASN A 454 -12.39 1.50 11.32
C ASN A 454 -13.87 1.40 10.92
N TYR A 455 -14.34 2.28 10.04
CA TYR A 455 -15.68 2.27 9.45
C TYR A 455 -15.71 1.74 8.01
N SER A 456 -14.59 1.21 7.48
CA SER A 456 -14.43 0.87 6.06
C SER A 456 -15.50 -0.07 5.49
N ARG A 457 -16.02 -1.02 6.29
CA ARG A 457 -17.18 -1.86 5.94
C ARG A 457 -18.35 -1.02 5.39
N TYR A 458 -18.68 0.06 6.09
CA TYR A 458 -19.79 0.94 5.73
C TYR A 458 -19.47 1.87 4.57
N LEU A 459 -18.22 2.31 4.46
CA LEU A 459 -17.73 3.17 3.38
C LEU A 459 -17.61 2.42 2.03
N THR A 460 -17.41 1.11 2.07
CA THR A 460 -17.24 0.23 0.90
C THR A 460 -18.48 -0.63 0.57
N GLY A 461 -19.55 -0.53 1.38
CA GLY A 461 -20.78 -1.32 1.20
C GLY A 461 -20.63 -2.83 1.43
N ARG A 462 -19.50 -3.29 1.98
CA ARG A 462 -19.22 -4.71 2.25
C ARG A 462 -20.10 -5.26 3.37
N LYS A 463 -20.43 -6.54 3.32
CA LYS A 463 -21.20 -7.23 4.37
C LYS A 463 -20.32 -7.51 5.59
N PRO A 464 -20.89 -7.70 6.79
CA PRO A 464 -20.13 -8.16 7.96
C PRO A 464 -19.32 -9.42 7.65
N GLY A 465 -18.06 -9.45 8.05
CA GLY A 465 -17.11 -10.53 7.77
C GLY A 465 -16.42 -10.51 6.40
N GLU A 466 -16.92 -9.79 5.40
CA GLU A 466 -16.23 -9.61 4.10
C GLU A 466 -14.99 -8.73 4.28
N PRO A 467 -13.87 -9.01 3.58
CA PRO A 467 -12.69 -8.15 3.63
C PRO A 467 -12.93 -6.81 2.91
N PRO A 468 -12.16 -5.76 3.25
CA PRO A 468 -12.12 -4.53 2.47
C PRO A 468 -11.49 -4.80 1.09
N PRO A 469 -11.69 -3.90 0.10
CA PRO A 469 -10.98 -3.96 -1.17
C PRO A 469 -9.46 -3.94 -0.96
N THR A 470 -8.73 -4.74 -1.73
CA THR A 470 -7.26 -4.83 -1.66
C THR A 470 -6.65 -4.69 -3.06
N LEU A 471 -5.31 -4.69 -3.18
CA LEU A 471 -4.66 -4.60 -4.49
C LEU A 471 -5.06 -5.75 -5.43
N PHE A 472 -5.46 -6.91 -4.89
CA PHE A 472 -5.95 -8.06 -5.66
C PHE A 472 -7.28 -7.80 -6.39
N GLU A 473 -8.07 -6.78 -6.00
CA GLU A 473 -9.26 -6.37 -6.77
C GLU A 473 -8.90 -5.45 -7.96
N TYR A 474 -7.72 -4.81 -7.93
CA TYR A 474 -7.19 -4.01 -9.04
C TYR A 474 -6.45 -4.88 -10.08
N LEU A 475 -5.81 -5.97 -9.64
CA LEU A 475 -5.11 -6.89 -10.56
C LEU A 475 -6.07 -7.46 -11.62
N PRO A 476 -5.64 -7.57 -12.90
CA PRO A 476 -6.42 -8.22 -13.93
C PRO A 476 -6.45 -9.75 -13.76
N ASP A 477 -7.48 -10.40 -14.28
CA ASP A 477 -7.74 -11.84 -14.11
C ASP A 477 -6.64 -12.73 -14.73
N ASN A 478 -5.83 -12.18 -15.64
CA ASN A 478 -4.65 -12.82 -16.23
C ASN A 478 -3.32 -12.41 -15.56
N ALA A 479 -3.32 -11.77 -14.39
CA ALA A 479 -2.08 -11.45 -13.69
C ALA A 479 -1.26 -12.71 -13.32
N LEU A 480 0.05 -12.54 -13.11
CA LEU A 480 0.93 -13.50 -12.46
C LEU A 480 1.26 -13.01 -11.05
N VAL A 481 1.35 -13.93 -10.08
CA VAL A 481 1.69 -13.63 -8.69
C VAL A 481 2.94 -14.40 -8.31
N PHE A 482 4.05 -13.67 -8.18
CA PHE A 482 5.32 -14.23 -7.72
C PHE A 482 5.49 -13.97 -6.22
N THR A 483 5.89 -14.99 -5.46
CA THR A 483 6.24 -14.85 -4.04
C THR A 483 7.73 -15.09 -3.86
N ASP A 484 8.53 -14.02 -3.80
CA ASP A 484 9.95 -14.16 -3.51
C ASP A 484 10.16 -14.53 -2.04
N GLU A 485 11.20 -15.34 -1.80
CA GLU A 485 11.47 -16.05 -0.54
C GLU A 485 10.17 -16.59 0.10
N SER A 486 9.38 -17.33 -0.68
CA SER A 486 8.04 -17.84 -0.32
C SER A 486 7.98 -18.55 1.04
N HIS A 487 9.06 -19.23 1.44
CA HIS A 487 9.22 -19.87 2.75
C HIS A 487 9.14 -18.89 3.95
N VAL A 488 9.30 -17.58 3.73
CA VAL A 488 9.05 -16.50 4.70
C VAL A 488 7.75 -15.76 4.35
N THR A 489 7.56 -15.41 3.07
CA THR A 489 6.44 -14.56 2.61
C THR A 489 5.08 -15.21 2.81
N VAL A 490 4.95 -16.52 2.56
CA VAL A 490 3.68 -17.25 2.68
C VAL A 490 3.25 -17.41 4.16
N PRO A 491 4.12 -17.80 5.11
CA PRO A 491 3.82 -17.70 6.54
C PRO A 491 3.51 -16.29 7.04
N GLN A 492 4.17 -15.26 6.48
CA GLN A 492 3.93 -13.86 6.87
C GLN A 492 2.50 -13.42 6.53
N ILE A 493 2.01 -13.73 5.31
CA ILE A 493 0.62 -13.49 4.87
C ILE A 493 -0.38 -14.08 5.88
N GLY A 494 -0.24 -15.36 6.22
CA GLY A 494 -1.08 -16.04 7.21
C GLY A 494 -0.93 -15.54 8.66
N GLY A 495 0.08 -14.71 8.94
CA GLY A 495 0.27 -14.04 10.23
C GLY A 495 -0.50 -12.72 10.36
N MET A 496 -0.64 -11.95 9.28
CA MET A 496 -1.13 -10.56 9.33
C MET A 496 -2.55 -10.44 9.91
N TYR A 497 -3.49 -11.25 9.42
CA TYR A 497 -4.87 -11.28 9.93
C TYR A 497 -4.94 -11.62 11.43
N ARG A 498 -4.18 -12.62 11.89
CA ARG A 498 -4.24 -13.11 13.28
C ARG A 498 -3.77 -12.04 14.28
N GLY A 499 -2.75 -11.26 13.92
CA GLY A 499 -2.27 -10.14 14.74
C GLY A 499 -3.26 -8.97 14.77
N ASP A 500 -3.76 -8.56 13.60
CA ASP A 500 -4.67 -7.43 13.46
C ASP A 500 -6.03 -7.69 14.14
N PHE A 501 -6.61 -8.88 13.94
CA PHE A 501 -7.85 -9.31 14.58
C PHE A 501 -7.73 -9.30 16.11
N ARG A 502 -6.67 -9.89 16.69
CA ARG A 502 -6.46 -9.91 18.16
C ARG A 502 -6.40 -8.51 18.76
N ARG A 503 -5.76 -7.57 18.07
CA ARG A 503 -5.69 -6.15 18.50
C ARG A 503 -7.07 -5.47 18.46
N LYS A 504 -7.82 -5.65 17.37
CA LYS A 504 -9.15 -5.04 17.16
C LYS A 504 -10.24 -5.66 18.02
N ALA A 505 -10.18 -6.97 18.25
CA ALA A 505 -11.02 -7.68 19.21
C ALA A 505 -10.98 -7.01 20.59
N THR A 506 -9.78 -6.75 21.13
CA THR A 506 -9.61 -6.05 22.41
C THR A 506 -10.18 -4.62 22.39
N LEU A 507 -10.01 -3.86 21.29
CA LEU A 507 -10.59 -2.52 21.17
C LEU A 507 -12.13 -2.54 21.15
N ALA A 508 -12.74 -3.51 20.45
CA ALA A 508 -14.19 -3.67 20.37
C ALA A 508 -14.80 -4.30 21.63
N GLU A 509 -14.04 -5.13 22.34
CA GLU A 509 -14.41 -5.67 23.65
C GLU A 509 -14.45 -4.56 24.70
N TYR A 510 -13.45 -3.69 24.75
CA TYR A 510 -13.33 -2.62 25.77
C TYR A 510 -13.93 -1.27 25.35
N GLY A 511 -14.78 -1.24 24.31
CA GLY A 511 -15.56 -0.07 23.92
C GLY A 511 -14.77 1.09 23.31
N PHE A 512 -13.56 0.84 22.80
CA PHE A 512 -12.78 1.85 22.07
C PHE A 512 -13.22 2.00 20.61
N ARG A 513 -13.79 0.94 20.01
CA ARG A 513 -14.32 0.92 18.64
C ARG A 513 -15.58 0.05 18.54
N LEU A 514 -16.38 0.26 17.48
CA LEU A 514 -17.48 -0.62 17.13
C LEU A 514 -16.96 -2.01 16.66
N PRO A 515 -17.76 -3.08 16.77
CA PRO A 515 -17.42 -4.39 16.21
C PRO A 515 -17.05 -4.37 14.72
N SER A 516 -17.58 -3.42 13.94
CA SER A 516 -17.18 -3.20 12.53
C SER A 516 -15.68 -3.02 12.32
N CYS A 517 -14.92 -2.58 13.33
CA CYS A 517 -13.48 -2.32 13.17
C CYS A 517 -12.69 -3.59 12.85
N MET A 518 -13.23 -4.77 13.16
CA MET A 518 -12.64 -6.08 12.83
C MET A 518 -12.83 -6.46 11.36
N ASP A 519 -13.83 -5.88 10.67
CA ASP A 519 -14.02 -6.06 9.22
C ASP A 519 -13.13 -5.13 8.39
N ASN A 520 -12.57 -4.09 9.00
CA ASN A 520 -11.36 -3.45 8.48
C ASN A 520 -10.16 -4.33 8.80
N ARG A 521 -9.64 -5.10 7.86
CA ARG A 521 -8.58 -6.11 8.10
C ARG A 521 -7.81 -6.44 6.83
N PRO A 522 -6.61 -7.05 6.92
CA PRO A 522 -6.03 -7.73 5.77
C PRO A 522 -6.85 -8.98 5.38
N LEU A 523 -6.58 -9.52 4.19
CA LEU A 523 -7.07 -10.84 3.77
C LEU A 523 -6.66 -11.93 4.77
N ARG A 524 -7.52 -12.94 4.91
CA ARG A 524 -7.15 -14.22 5.51
C ARG A 524 -6.35 -15.05 4.51
N PHE A 525 -5.70 -16.12 4.97
CA PHE A 525 -4.95 -17.02 4.08
C PHE A 525 -5.86 -17.78 3.11
N GLU A 526 -7.14 -17.92 3.43
CA GLU A 526 -8.16 -18.58 2.61
C GLU A 526 -8.91 -17.60 1.67
N GLU A 527 -8.51 -16.32 1.67
CA GLU A 527 -9.02 -15.24 0.82
C GLU A 527 -7.95 -14.68 -0.14
N TRP A 528 -6.69 -15.05 0.07
CA TRP A 528 -5.55 -14.78 -0.80
C TRP A 528 -5.40 -15.92 -1.83
#